data_AF-A0A2S7J5D1-F1
#
_entry.id   AF-A0A2S7J5D1-F1
#
_cell.length_a   1.000
_cell.length_b   1.000
_cell.length_c   1.000
_cell.angle_alpha   90.00
_cell.angle_beta   90.00
_cell.angle_gamma   90.00
#
_symmetry.space_group_name_H-M   'P 1'
#
loop_
_entity.id
_entity.type
_entity.pdbx_description
1 polymer ?
#
loop_
_entity_poly.entity_id
_entity_poly.type
_entity_poly.pdbx_seq_one_letter_code
_entity_poly.pdbx_strand_id
1 'polypeptide(L)'
;MRLPLSLVLFAGVLMTALGMTSIEARADFRVCNATQNLVGVSIGYRAKTGWVTEGWWHIDGSSCKTLIEGPLTSRYYYLYAEDAQGGGRWEGKVNMCVAEKEFRITGVQDCFARGFQRNGFQEYDTGEQSSWMVQLTDETPTENPTVTGTNSQ
;
A
#
# COMPACT_ATOMS: atom_id res chain seq x y z
N MET A 1 74.42 -27.07 -10.96
CA MET A 1 74.19 -25.79 -10.26
C MET A 1 73.08 -25.02 -10.98
N ARG A 2 71.91 -24.89 -10.32
CA ARG A 2 70.85 -23.85 -10.47
C ARG A 2 70.06 -23.69 -11.79
N LEU A 3 68.75 -23.98 -11.69
CA LEU A 3 67.64 -23.47 -12.53
C LEU A 3 67.39 -21.98 -12.19
N PRO A 4 66.83 -21.14 -13.09
CA PRO A 4 65.39 -20.81 -12.98
C PRO A 4 64.68 -20.67 -14.35
N LEU A 5 63.46 -21.18 -14.48
CA LEU A 5 62.20 -20.42 -14.31
C LEU A 5 62.06 -19.34 -15.40
N SER A 6 61.20 -19.50 -16.41
CA SER A 6 59.78 -19.19 -16.23
C SER A 6 58.98 -19.72 -17.42
N LEU A 7 58.17 -20.76 -17.19
CA LEU A 7 57.07 -21.13 -18.07
C LEU A 7 55.92 -20.17 -17.73
N VAL A 8 55.64 -19.18 -18.58
CA VAL A 8 54.51 -18.26 -18.39
C VAL A 8 53.23 -19.01 -18.76
N LEU A 9 52.66 -19.73 -17.79
CA LEU A 9 51.31 -20.25 -17.87
C LEU A 9 50.33 -19.08 -17.68
N PHE A 10 49.82 -18.54 -18.78
CA PHE A 10 48.65 -17.65 -18.77
C PHE A 10 47.42 -18.48 -18.38
N ALA A 11 47.17 -18.61 -17.08
CA ALA A 11 45.89 -19.07 -16.56
C ALA A 11 44.84 -17.97 -16.79
N GLY A 12 44.16 -18.02 -17.93
CA GLY A 12 43.01 -17.18 -18.23
C GLY A 12 41.85 -17.56 -17.33
N VAL A 13 41.75 -16.93 -16.15
CA VAL A 13 40.56 -16.98 -15.31
C VAL A 13 39.50 -16.09 -15.97
N LEU A 14 38.65 -16.69 -16.79
CA LEU A 14 37.45 -16.05 -17.32
C LEU A 14 36.43 -15.95 -16.18
N MET A 15 36.52 -14.90 -15.35
CA MET A 15 35.47 -14.54 -14.39
C MET A 15 34.26 -14.04 -15.19
N THR A 16 33.31 -14.93 -15.45
CA THR A 16 31.96 -14.55 -15.87
C THR A 16 31.26 -13.89 -14.68
N ALA A 17 31.31 -12.56 -14.64
CA ALA A 17 30.50 -11.77 -13.72
C ALA A 17 29.03 -11.92 -14.11
N LEU A 18 28.28 -12.80 -13.42
CA LEU A 18 26.82 -12.78 -13.46
C LEU A 18 26.35 -11.47 -12.82
N GLY A 19 25.95 -10.52 -13.66
CA GLY A 19 25.36 -9.26 -13.22
C GLY A 19 24.04 -9.51 -12.49
N MET A 20 24.08 -9.47 -11.17
CA MET A 20 22.88 -9.40 -10.35
C MET A 20 22.27 -8.01 -10.53
N THR A 21 21.21 -7.89 -11.32
CA THR A 21 20.44 -6.65 -11.42
C THR A 21 19.71 -6.45 -10.10
N SER A 22 20.11 -5.46 -9.32
CA SER A 22 19.39 -5.07 -8.09
C SER A 22 17.99 -4.60 -8.45
N ILE A 23 16.97 -5.33 -8.00
CA ILE A 23 15.60 -4.83 -8.02
C ILE A 23 15.53 -3.75 -6.94
N GLU A 24 15.31 -2.51 -7.34
CA GLU A 24 15.15 -1.39 -6.42
C GLU A 24 13.92 -1.65 -5.54
N ALA A 25 14.16 -1.80 -4.23
CA ALA A 25 13.08 -1.92 -3.26
C ALA A 25 12.39 -0.55 -3.16
N ARG A 26 11.21 -0.41 -3.76
CA ARG A 26 10.41 0.81 -3.69
C ARG A 26 9.65 0.85 -2.36
N ALA A 27 9.78 1.96 -1.66
CA ALA A 27 9.17 2.17 -0.36
C ALA A 27 7.76 2.77 -0.51
N ASP A 28 6.82 2.01 -1.07
CA ASP A 28 5.52 2.54 -1.50
C ASP A 28 4.37 2.29 -0.48
N PHE A 29 3.25 2.99 -0.63
CA PHE A 29 1.96 2.54 -0.08
C PHE A 29 1.22 1.70 -1.12
N ARG A 30 1.02 0.42 -0.83
CA ARG A 30 0.39 -0.54 -1.75
C ARG A 30 -0.93 -1.06 -1.19
N VAL A 31 -1.90 -1.26 -2.07
CA VAL A 31 -3.15 -1.94 -1.75
C VAL A 31 -3.29 -3.15 -2.64
N CYS A 32 -3.51 -4.30 -2.02
CA CYS A 32 -3.73 -5.59 -2.69
C CYS A 32 -5.19 -5.99 -2.52
N ASN A 33 -5.89 -6.16 -3.63
CA ASN A 33 -7.23 -6.71 -3.66
C ASN A 33 -7.14 -8.24 -3.74
N ALA A 34 -7.43 -8.92 -2.62
CA ALA A 34 -7.45 -10.38 -2.56
C ALA A 34 -8.85 -10.96 -2.88
N THR A 35 -9.82 -10.11 -3.21
CA THR A 35 -11.14 -10.53 -3.69
C THR A 35 -11.09 -10.86 -5.18
N GLN A 36 -12.21 -11.34 -5.72
CA GLN A 36 -12.36 -11.62 -7.16
C GLN A 36 -12.97 -10.44 -7.94
N ASN A 37 -13.55 -9.46 -7.25
CA ASN A 37 -14.25 -8.35 -7.87
C ASN A 37 -13.32 -7.16 -8.08
N LEU A 38 -13.70 -6.26 -8.99
CA LEU A 38 -13.04 -4.96 -9.13
C LEU A 38 -13.35 -4.12 -7.88
N VAL A 39 -12.30 -3.54 -7.28
CA VAL A 39 -12.45 -2.67 -6.11
C VAL A 39 -11.98 -1.25 -6.44
N GLY A 40 -12.83 -0.27 -6.13
CA GLY A 40 -12.49 1.15 -6.13
C GLY A 40 -11.88 1.53 -4.79
N VAL A 41 -10.72 2.20 -4.80
CA VAL A 41 -10.00 2.61 -3.58
C VAL A 41 -9.76 4.11 -3.58
N SER A 42 -9.84 4.69 -2.39
CA SER A 42 -9.54 6.08 -2.07
C SER A 42 -8.62 6.13 -0.85
N ILE A 43 -7.68 7.08 -0.84
CA ILE A 43 -6.71 7.28 0.25
C ILE A 43 -6.74 8.72 0.75
N GLY A 44 -6.69 8.87 2.06
CA GLY A 44 -6.52 10.13 2.77
C GLY A 44 -5.21 10.16 3.54
N TYR A 45 -4.56 11.32 3.60
CA TYR A 45 -3.32 11.52 4.35
C TYR A 45 -3.07 12.99 4.70
N ARG A 46 -2.12 13.23 5.62
CA ARG A 46 -1.65 14.56 5.99
C ARG A 46 -0.53 15.01 5.06
N ALA A 47 -0.79 16.03 4.25
CA ALA A 47 0.22 16.72 3.45
C ALA A 47 0.64 18.04 4.12
N LYS A 48 1.67 18.71 3.57
CA LYS A 48 2.13 20.04 4.01
C LYS A 48 1.01 21.10 3.96
N THR A 49 0.08 20.95 3.02
CA THR A 49 -1.08 21.85 2.82
C THR A 49 -2.28 21.50 3.68
N GLY A 50 -2.18 20.47 4.53
CA GLY A 50 -3.27 19.95 5.34
C GLY A 50 -3.73 18.57 4.87
N TRP A 51 -4.99 18.23 5.16
CA TRP A 51 -5.57 16.97 4.73
C TRP A 51 -5.72 16.91 3.21
N VAL A 52 -5.38 15.77 2.62
CA VAL A 52 -5.61 15.47 1.21
C VAL A 52 -6.32 14.12 1.12
N THR A 53 -7.32 14.03 0.23
CA THR A 53 -7.91 12.76 -0.21
C THR A 53 -7.80 12.61 -1.72
N GLU A 54 -7.54 11.39 -2.16
CA GLU A 54 -7.37 11.03 -3.57
C GLU A 54 -8.07 9.71 -3.86
N GLY A 55 -8.47 9.51 -5.11
CA GLY A 55 -9.17 8.33 -5.61
C GLY A 55 -9.64 8.60 -7.04
N TRP A 56 -10.28 7.70 -7.76
CA TRP A 56 -10.46 6.29 -7.47
C TRP A 56 -9.37 5.49 -8.17
N TRP A 57 -8.61 4.73 -7.41
CA TRP A 57 -7.83 3.64 -7.98
C TRP A 57 -8.75 2.46 -8.21
N HIS A 58 -8.68 1.87 -9.40
CA HIS A 58 -9.40 0.66 -9.76
C HIS A 58 -8.43 -0.51 -9.64
N ILE A 59 -8.65 -1.41 -8.69
CA ILE A 59 -7.76 -2.56 -8.44
C ILE A 59 -8.51 -3.84 -8.81
N ASP A 60 -8.07 -4.49 -9.88
CA ASP A 60 -8.63 -5.77 -10.32
C ASP A 60 -8.50 -6.84 -9.23
N GLY A 61 -9.39 -7.83 -9.26
CA GLY A 61 -9.33 -8.96 -8.34
C GLY A 61 -7.97 -9.68 -8.39
N SER A 62 -7.53 -10.19 -7.25
CA SER A 62 -6.23 -10.86 -7.08
C SER A 62 -5.02 -10.03 -7.56
N SER A 63 -5.08 -8.70 -7.50
CA SER A 63 -4.02 -7.80 -7.95
C SER A 63 -3.67 -6.73 -6.91
N CYS A 64 -2.56 -6.01 -7.11
CA CYS A 64 -2.18 -4.90 -6.25
C CYS A 64 -1.88 -3.63 -7.06
N LYS A 65 -2.11 -2.46 -6.47
CA LYS A 65 -1.65 -1.16 -6.98
C LYS A 65 -0.88 -0.38 -5.93
N THR A 66 0.07 0.43 -6.40
CA THR A 66 0.72 1.47 -5.60
C THR A 66 -0.18 2.71 -5.64
N LEU A 67 -0.54 3.22 -4.46
CA LEU A 67 -1.37 4.42 -4.30
C LEU A 67 -0.51 5.65 -3.98
N ILE A 68 0.59 5.45 -3.25
CA ILE A 68 1.59 6.49 -2.99
C ILE A 68 2.95 5.92 -3.40
N GLU A 69 3.57 6.59 -4.36
CA GLU A 69 4.92 6.26 -4.81
C GLU A 69 5.98 6.87 -3.89
N GLY A 70 6.98 6.08 -3.56
CA GLY A 70 8.11 6.52 -2.75
C GLY A 70 7.79 6.60 -1.25
N PRO A 71 8.83 6.88 -0.44
CA PRO A 71 8.82 6.67 0.99
C PRO A 71 7.69 7.43 1.68
N LEU A 72 6.97 6.73 2.55
CA LEU A 72 5.90 7.31 3.34
C LEU A 72 6.43 8.40 4.27
N THR A 73 5.71 9.51 4.30
CA THR A 73 6.07 10.71 5.07
C THR A 73 5.14 10.96 6.25
N SER A 74 4.08 10.15 6.38
CA SER A 74 3.14 10.19 7.49
C SER A 74 3.12 8.85 8.22
N ARG A 75 2.78 8.86 9.50
CA ARG A 75 2.52 7.64 10.29
C ARG A 75 1.12 7.07 10.04
N TYR A 76 0.15 7.94 9.74
CA TYR A 76 -1.25 7.54 9.58
C TYR A 76 -1.72 7.78 8.16
N TYR A 77 -2.33 6.75 7.58
CA TYR A 77 -3.00 6.80 6.29
C TYR A 77 -4.41 6.28 6.45
N TYR A 78 -5.32 6.76 5.61
CA TYR A 78 -6.74 6.51 5.73
C TYR A 78 -7.22 5.91 4.44
N LEU A 79 -7.89 4.76 4.46
CA LEU A 79 -8.37 4.09 3.26
C LEU A 79 -9.89 3.97 3.27
N TYR A 80 -10.52 4.26 2.15
CA TYR A 80 -11.88 3.84 1.85
C TYR A 80 -11.82 2.98 0.59
N ALA A 81 -12.52 1.85 0.59
CA ALA A 81 -12.66 1.05 -0.62
C ALA A 81 -14.08 0.50 -0.77
N GLU A 82 -14.49 0.26 -2.01
CA GLU A 82 -15.79 -0.31 -2.33
C GLU A 82 -15.71 -1.30 -3.49
N ASP A 83 -16.47 -2.38 -3.36
CA ASP A 83 -16.68 -3.33 -4.45
C ASP A 83 -17.53 -2.67 -5.54
N ALA A 84 -17.06 -2.69 -6.79
CA ALA A 84 -17.74 -2.08 -7.94
C ALA A 84 -19.13 -2.70 -8.24
N GLN A 85 -19.38 -3.92 -7.78
CA GLN A 85 -20.67 -4.63 -7.89
C GLN A 85 -21.56 -4.44 -6.65
N GLY A 86 -21.13 -3.65 -5.67
CA GLY A 86 -21.89 -3.40 -4.44
C GLY A 86 -21.81 -4.53 -3.40
N GLY A 87 -20.81 -5.41 -3.51
CA GLY A 87 -20.58 -6.56 -2.63
C GLY A 87 -20.09 -6.23 -1.22
N GLY A 88 -19.63 -5.01 -0.96
CA GLY A 88 -19.13 -4.59 0.34
C GLY A 88 -18.33 -3.29 0.29
N ARG A 89 -18.04 -2.74 1.47
CA ARG A 89 -17.20 -1.54 1.66
C ARG A 89 -16.17 -1.80 2.76
N TRP A 90 -14.95 -1.34 2.53
CA TRP A 90 -13.92 -1.22 3.56
C TRP A 90 -13.94 0.24 4.02
N GLU A 91 -14.70 0.48 5.07
CA GLU A 91 -14.92 1.80 5.64
C GLU A 91 -14.50 1.84 7.11
N GLY A 92 -14.29 3.06 7.61
CA GLY A 92 -13.95 3.29 9.01
C GLY A 92 -14.57 4.57 9.55
N LYS A 93 -14.15 4.97 10.75
CA LYS A 93 -14.81 6.04 11.52
C LYS A 93 -14.41 7.45 11.06
N VAL A 94 -13.39 7.59 10.21
CA VAL A 94 -12.81 8.90 9.87
C VAL A 94 -13.43 9.45 8.60
N ASN A 95 -14.33 10.41 8.75
CA ASN A 95 -15.04 11.00 7.62
C ASN A 95 -14.14 11.92 6.78
N MET A 96 -14.04 11.65 5.48
CA MET A 96 -13.35 12.52 4.53
C MET A 96 -14.14 12.70 3.24
N CYS A 97 -13.69 13.64 2.38
CA CYS A 97 -14.40 13.96 1.14
C CYS A 97 -13.98 13.03 -0.01
N VAL A 98 -14.95 12.59 -0.80
CA VAL A 98 -14.75 11.83 -2.05
C VAL A 98 -15.56 12.44 -3.19
N ALA A 99 -15.15 12.22 -4.43
CA ALA A 99 -15.91 12.61 -5.61
C ALA A 99 -16.28 11.38 -6.45
N GLU A 100 -17.23 11.53 -7.38
CA GLU A 100 -17.73 10.42 -8.20
C GLU A 100 -16.70 9.88 -9.21
N LYS A 101 -15.86 10.77 -9.76
CA LYS A 101 -14.78 10.43 -10.70
C LYS A 101 -13.43 10.53 -10.02
N GLU A 102 -12.36 10.19 -10.73
CA GLU A 102 -10.98 10.42 -10.27
C GLU A 102 -10.77 11.86 -9.79
N PHE A 103 -10.12 12.01 -8.65
CA PHE A 103 -10.10 13.20 -7.83
C PHE A 103 -8.86 13.32 -6.96
N ARG A 104 -8.55 14.58 -6.63
CA ARG A 104 -7.65 14.98 -5.55
C ARG A 104 -8.26 16.19 -4.85
N ILE A 105 -8.63 16.04 -3.59
CA ILE A 105 -9.31 17.07 -2.79
C ILE A 105 -8.41 17.47 -1.62
N THR A 106 -8.23 18.78 -1.43
CA THR A 106 -7.60 19.31 -0.21
C THR A 106 -8.69 19.70 0.79
N GLY A 107 -8.51 19.31 2.05
CA GLY A 107 -9.41 19.61 3.17
C GLY A 107 -10.63 18.68 3.24
N VAL A 108 -10.99 18.30 4.47
CA VAL A 108 -12.06 17.34 4.79
C VAL A 108 -13.35 17.97 5.35
N GLN A 109 -13.38 19.31 5.40
CA GLN A 109 -14.53 20.07 5.87
C GLN A 109 -15.50 20.37 4.74
N ASP A 110 -16.79 20.50 5.11
CA ASP A 110 -17.89 20.94 4.25
C ASP A 110 -18.00 20.20 2.91
N CYS A 111 -17.73 18.89 2.87
CA CYS A 111 -17.70 18.08 1.64
C CYS A 111 -18.94 18.34 0.76
N PHE A 112 -20.14 18.23 1.33
CA PHE A 112 -21.39 18.42 0.60
C PHE A 112 -21.57 19.84 0.05
N ALA A 113 -21.24 20.87 0.83
CA ALA A 113 -21.34 22.26 0.38
C ALA A 113 -20.35 22.57 -0.76
N ARG A 114 -19.27 21.80 -0.85
CA ARG A 114 -18.25 21.88 -1.90
C ARG A 114 -18.54 20.96 -3.10
N GLY A 115 -19.67 20.25 -3.09
CA GLY A 115 -20.09 19.33 -4.16
C GLY A 115 -19.47 17.94 -4.09
N PHE A 116 -18.89 17.56 -2.94
CA PHE A 116 -18.32 16.24 -2.69
C PHE A 116 -19.23 15.39 -1.80
N GLN A 117 -19.01 14.08 -1.81
CA GLN A 117 -19.61 13.15 -0.87
C GLN A 117 -18.73 13.00 0.38
N ARG A 118 -19.31 12.42 1.43
CA ARG A 118 -18.61 12.13 2.69
C ARG A 118 -18.65 10.63 2.93
N ASN A 119 -17.48 10.00 2.98
CA ASN A 119 -17.33 8.57 3.26
C ASN A 119 -16.41 8.36 4.46
N GLY A 120 -16.59 7.24 5.15
CA GLY A 120 -15.81 6.86 6.33
C GLY A 120 -14.57 6.06 5.94
N PHE A 121 -13.38 6.55 6.30
CA PHE A 121 -12.11 5.90 6.00
C PHE A 121 -11.61 5.12 7.23
N GLN A 122 -11.04 3.94 6.97
CA GLN A 122 -10.31 3.14 7.95
C GLN A 122 -8.90 3.71 8.12
N GLU A 123 -8.51 3.96 9.36
CA GLU A 123 -7.16 4.41 9.71
C GLU A 123 -6.19 3.21 9.75
N TYR A 124 -5.01 3.40 9.16
CA TYR A 124 -3.87 2.50 9.22
C TYR A 124 -2.69 3.24 9.84
N ASP A 125 -2.23 2.75 11.00
CA ASP A 125 -0.98 3.18 11.64
C ASP A 125 0.18 2.40 11.03
N THR A 126 1.02 3.08 10.26
CA THR A 126 2.19 2.49 9.62
C THR A 126 3.38 2.38 10.57
N GLY A 127 3.30 2.89 11.79
CA GLY A 127 4.40 2.89 12.75
C GLY A 127 5.64 3.62 12.25
N GLU A 128 5.47 4.66 11.41
CA GLU A 128 6.54 5.41 10.74
C GLU A 128 7.37 4.59 9.75
N GLN A 129 6.87 3.43 9.32
CA GLN A 129 7.50 2.65 8.26
C GLN A 129 7.47 3.42 6.94
N SER A 130 8.58 3.35 6.19
CA SER A 130 8.72 4.01 4.89
C SER A 130 7.91 3.35 3.78
N SER A 131 7.34 2.17 4.01
CA SER A 131 6.48 1.45 3.07
C SER A 131 5.38 0.72 3.83
N TRP A 132 4.21 0.55 3.20
CA TRP A 132 3.09 -0.16 3.82
C TRP A 132 2.26 -0.89 2.78
N MET A 133 1.66 -2.01 3.17
CA MET A 133 0.76 -2.78 2.32
C MET A 133 -0.53 -3.09 3.07
N VAL A 134 -1.65 -2.78 2.44
CA VAL A 134 -2.99 -3.16 2.91
C VAL A 134 -3.52 -4.26 1.99
N GLN A 135 -4.05 -5.34 2.58
CA GLN A 135 -4.76 -6.37 1.85
C GLN A 135 -6.27 -6.24 2.11
N LEU A 136 -7.03 -6.13 1.04
CA LEU A 136 -8.50 -6.12 1.05
C LEU A 136 -8.98 -7.55 0.84
N THR A 137 -9.82 -8.03 1.74
CA THR A 137 -10.41 -9.38 1.72
C THR A 137 -11.92 -9.31 1.81
N ASP A 138 -12.61 -10.33 1.32
CA ASP A 138 -14.09 -10.43 1.36
C ASP A 138 -14.65 -10.56 2.78
N GLU A 139 -13.79 -10.87 3.76
CA GLU A 139 -14.18 -10.95 5.16
C GLU A 139 -14.29 -9.54 5.75
N THR A 140 -15.50 -9.16 6.17
CA THR A 140 -15.70 -7.97 7.00
C THR A 140 -14.93 -8.19 8.31
N PRO A 141 -14.06 -7.25 8.75
CA PRO A 141 -13.38 -7.38 10.01
C PRO A 141 -14.42 -7.51 11.12
N THR A 142 -14.56 -8.71 11.68
CA THR A 142 -15.41 -8.93 12.85
C THR A 142 -14.72 -8.21 14.01
N GLU A 143 -15.28 -7.10 14.47
CA GLU A 143 -14.87 -6.41 15.69
C GLU A 143 -15.14 -7.34 16.88
N ASN A 144 -14.21 -8.27 17.18
CA ASN A 144 -13.90 -8.78 18.52
C ASN A 144 -12.79 -9.85 18.46
N PRO A 145 -11.63 -9.66 19.12
CA PRO A 145 -10.81 -10.78 19.50
C PRO A 145 -11.51 -11.52 20.63
N THR A 146 -12.17 -12.63 20.30
CA THR A 146 -12.60 -13.62 21.28
C THR A 146 -11.35 -14.09 22.03
N VAL A 147 -11.23 -13.67 23.29
CA VAL A 147 -10.26 -14.21 24.25
C VAL A 147 -10.65 -15.68 24.50
N THR A 148 -10.12 -16.59 23.70
CA THR A 148 -10.06 -18.01 24.08
C THR A 148 -8.82 -18.21 24.94
N GLY A 149 -9.01 -17.96 26.24
CA GLY A 149 -8.07 -18.32 27.29
C GLY A 149 -8.75 -19.26 28.27
N THR A 150 -9.04 -20.50 27.83
CA THR A 150 -9.25 -21.61 28.76
C THR A 150 -7.89 -21.98 29.33
N ASN A 151 -7.71 -21.86 30.64
CA ASN A 151 -6.79 -22.72 31.38
C ASN A 151 -7.36 -22.98 32.77
N SER A 152 -7.84 -24.20 32.93
CA SER A 152 -8.07 -24.87 34.19
C SER A 152 -6.75 -25.01 34.95
N GLN A 153 -6.70 -24.51 36.18
CA GLN A 153 -6.08 -25.13 37.37
C GLN A 153 -6.46 -24.34 38.61
#